data_AF-A0A1Q9VX40-F1
#
_entry.id   AF-A0A1Q9VX40-F1
#
_cell.length_a   1.000
_cell.length_b   1.000
_cell.length_c   1.000
_cell.angle_alpha   90.00
_cell.angle_beta   90.00
_cell.angle_gamma   90.00
#
_symmetry.space_group_name_H-M   'P 1'
#
loop_
_entity.id
_entity.type
_entity.pdbx_description
1 polymer ?
#
loop_
_entity_poly.entity_id
_entity_poly.type
_entity_poly.pdbx_seq_one_letter_code
_entity_poly.pdbx_strand_id
1 'polypeptide(L)' 'MHDTLPSAPALHDVRAALLWALEHDRTALLEHREATQRCVWAAARGAADRRLVRRWRHATTHEPAPIVA' A
#
# COMPACT_ATOMS: atom_id res chain seq x y z
N MET A 1 26.34 0.42 -9.18
CA MET A 1 25.16 -0.21 -8.55
C MET A 1 24.70 0.71 -7.43
N HIS A 2 23.70 1.56 -7.70
CA HIS A 2 23.10 2.43 -6.71
C HIS A 2 21.65 2.00 -6.50
N ASP A 3 21.43 1.20 -5.46
CA ASP A 3 20.12 1.02 -4.84
C ASP A 3 19.77 2.32 -4.08
N THR A 4 19.50 3.38 -4.83
CA THR A 4 18.87 4.58 -4.29
C THR A 4 17.42 4.23 -3.98
N LEU A 5 17.14 4.07 -2.68
CA LEU A 5 15.85 3.81 -2.05
C LEU A 5 14.66 4.34 -2.89
N PRO A 6 13.63 3.51 -3.16
CA PRO A 6 12.57 3.86 -4.08
C PRO A 6 11.81 5.06 -3.53
N SER A 7 11.63 6.07 -4.37
CA SER A 7 10.85 7.28 -4.14
C SER A 7 9.56 6.94 -3.39
N ALA A 8 9.22 7.73 -2.37
CA ALA A 8 7.99 7.53 -1.61
C ALA A 8 6.79 7.43 -2.59
N PRO A 9 5.84 6.50 -2.35
CA PRO A 9 4.69 6.35 -3.22
C PRO A 9 3.92 7.66 -3.29
N ALA A 10 3.35 7.97 -4.45
CA ALA A 10 2.61 9.20 -4.62
C ALA A 10 1.39 9.21 -3.68
N LEU A 11 1.01 10.39 -3.19
CA LEU A 11 -0.10 10.53 -2.24
C LEU A 11 -1.42 9.94 -2.80
N HIS A 12 -1.64 10.06 -4.12
CA HIS A 12 -2.82 9.49 -4.77
C HIS A 12 -2.82 7.96 -4.73
N ASP A 13 -1.67 7.30 -4.90
CA ASP A 13 -1.54 5.84 -4.78
C ASP A 13 -1.87 5.39 -3.36
N VAL A 14 -1.34 6.09 -2.35
CA VAL A 14 -1.59 5.77 -0.93
C VAL A 14 -3.08 5.92 -0.61
N ARG A 15 -3.72 6.98 -1.12
CA ARG A 15 -5.17 7.18 -0.95
C ARG A 15 -5.99 6.07 -1.59
N ALA A 16 -5.66 5.68 -2.82
CA ALA A 16 -6.34 4.58 -3.51
C ALA A 16 -6.17 3.26 -2.74
N ALA A 17 -4.95 2.98 -2.27
CA ALA A 17 -4.65 1.77 -1.50
C ALA A 17 -5.37 1.75 -0.13
N LEU A 18 -5.56 2.90 0.52
CA LEU A 18 -6.35 3.02 1.75
C LEU A 18 -7.84 2.73 1.52
N LEU A 19 -8.41 3.26 0.44
CA LEU A 19 -9.81 2.99 0.07
C LEU A 19 -10.01 1.51 -0.27
N TRP A 20 -9.09 0.93 -1.06
CA TRP A 20 -9.12 -0.50 -1.33
C TRP A 20 -9.02 -1.34 -0.05
N ALA A 21 -8.12 -0.99 0.87
CA ALA A 21 -7.94 -1.73 2.12
C ALA A 21 -9.15 -1.63 3.06
N LEU A 22 -9.88 -0.50 3.05
CA LEU A 22 -11.15 -0.35 3.78
C LEU A 22 -12.19 -1.37 3.32
N GLU A 23 -12.20 -1.68 2.02
CA GLU A 23 -13.20 -2.55 1.39
C GLU A 23 -12.76 -4.03 1.35
N HIS A 24 -11.46 -4.30 1.18
CA HIS A 24 -10.95 -5.62 0.79
C HIS A 24 -9.90 -6.22 1.74
N ASP A 25 -9.14 -5.40 2.48
CA ASP A 25 -8.03 -5.87 3.31
C ASP A 25 -7.90 -5.05 4.61
N ARG A 26 -8.82 -5.34 5.54
CA ARG A 26 -8.86 -4.69 6.86
C ARG A 26 -7.58 -4.94 7.67
N THR A 27 -6.89 -6.05 7.44
CA THR A 27 -5.61 -6.37 8.09
C THR A 27 -4.52 -5.40 7.62
N ALA A 28 -4.40 -5.15 6.32
CA ALA A 28 -3.46 -4.15 5.79
C ALA A 28 -3.75 -2.75 6.33
N LEU A 29 -5.03 -2.40 6.51
CA LEU A 29 -5.42 -1.12 7.09
C LEU A 29 -4.99 -0.99 8.56
N LEU A 30 -5.16 -2.05 9.37
CA LEU A 30 -4.75 -2.04 10.77
C LEU A 30 -3.22 -2.01 10.92
N GLU A 31 -2.48 -2.79 10.13
CA GLU A 31 -1.00 -2.74 10.08
C GLU A 31 -0.50 -1.32 9.73
N HIS A 32 -1.11 -0.68 8.72
CA HIS A 32 -0.76 0.69 8.31
C HIS A 32 -1.04 1.70 9.43
N ARG A 33 -2.20 1.58 10.09
CA ARG A 33 -2.57 2.46 11.20
C ARG A 33 -1.64 2.28 12.40
N GLU A 34 -1.29 1.06 12.76
CA GLU A 34 -0.36 0.77 13.86
C GLU A 34 1.03 1.38 13.60
N ALA A 35 1.54 1.23 12.37
CA ALA A 35 2.81 1.80 11.96
C ALA A 35 2.80 3.33 11.95
N THR A 36 1.70 3.96 11.52
CA THR A 36 1.58 5.43 11.46
C THR A 36 1.29 6.07 12.81
N GLN A 37 0.59 5.38 13.71
CA GLN A 37 0.31 5.88 15.07
C GLN A 37 1.53 5.81 16.01
N ARG A 38 2.41 4.81 15.82
CA ARG A 38 3.59 4.63 16.69
C ARG A 38 4.83 5.39 16.25
N CYS A 39 4.82 6.00 15.05
CA CYS A 39 6.03 6.60 14.49
C CYS A 39 5.90 8.11 14.34
N VAL A 40 6.71 8.83 15.12
CA VAL A 40 6.99 10.27 14.92
C VAL A 40 7.86 10.50 13.66
N TRP A 41 8.50 9.44 13.13
CA TRP A 41 9.50 9.54 12.06
C TRP A 41 8.93 9.23 10.66
N ALA A 42 9.20 10.12 9.71
CA ALA A 42 8.74 10.04 8.32
C ALA A 42 9.17 8.75 7.58
N ALA A 43 10.30 8.14 7.96
CA ALA A 43 10.81 6.94 7.31
C ALA A 43 9.94 5.70 7.53
N ALA A 44 9.41 5.51 8.74
CA ALA A 44 8.55 4.37 9.07
C ALA A 44 7.18 4.50 8.39
N ARG A 45 6.64 5.73 8.33
CA ARG A 45 5.44 6.06 7.55
C ARG A 45 5.63 5.72 6.06
N GLY A 46 6.75 6.13 5.47
CA GLY A 46 7.07 5.79 4.07
C GLY A 46 7.26 4.29 3.82
N ALA A 47 7.69 3.50 4.81
CA ALA A 47 7.73 2.04 4.69
C ALA A 47 6.32 1.41 4.73
N ALA A 48 5.44 1.90 5.62
CA ALA A 48 4.06 1.46 5.71
C ALA A 48 3.27 1.79 4.43
N ASP A 49 3.41 3.02 3.92
CA ASP A 49 2.78 3.47 2.67
C ASP A 49 3.21 2.58 1.48
N ARG A 50 4.51 2.27 1.36
CA ARG A 50 5.02 1.36 0.32
C ARG A 50 4.47 -0.06 0.44
N ARG A 51 4.31 -0.58 1.66
CA ARG A 51 3.74 -1.92 1.87
C ARG A 51 2.27 -1.94 1.45
N LEU A 52 1.51 -0.93 1.86
CA LEU A 52 0.08 -0.81 1.53
C LEU A 52 -0.13 -0.71 0.02
N VAL A 53 0.59 0.19 -0.66
CA VAL A 53 0.52 0.36 -2.12
C VAL A 53 0.92 -0.90 -2.87
N ARG A 54 1.93 -1.64 -2.39
CA ARG A 54 2.32 -2.92 -3.01
C ARG A 54 1.23 -3.99 -2.90
N ARG A 55 0.58 -4.12 -1.74
CA ARG A 55 -0.55 -5.05 -1.56
C ARG A 55 -1.71 -4.69 -2.49
N TRP A 56 -2.10 -3.41 -2.50
CA TRP A 56 -3.14 -2.91 -3.40
C TRP A 56 -2.84 -3.23 -4.86
N ARG A 57 -1.64 -2.88 -5.35
CA ARG A 57 -1.23 -3.16 -6.74
C ARG A 57 -1.22 -4.65 -7.05
N HIS A 58 -0.76 -5.49 -6.14
CA HIS A 58 -0.78 -6.94 -6.33
C HIS A 58 -2.22 -7.46 -6.44
N ALA A 59 -3.14 -6.97 -5.62
CA ALA A 59 -4.54 -7.37 -5.64
C ALA A 59 -5.26 -6.89 -6.91
N THR A 60 -5.02 -5.66 -7.37
CA THR A 60 -5.65 -5.12 -8.58
C THR A 60 -5.05 -5.65 -9.87
N THR A 61 -3.78 -6.06 -9.86
CA THR A 61 -3.15 -6.72 -11.02
C THR A 61 -3.67 -8.15 -11.19
N HIS A 62 -4.19 -8.76 -10.11
CA HIS A 62 -4.69 -10.14 -10.10
C HIS A 62 -6.21 -10.24 -10.22
N GLU A 63 -6.90 -9.19 -10.69
CA GLU A 63 -8.27 -9.38 -11.18
C GLU A 63 -8.21 -10.42 -12.31
N PRO A 64 -8.87 -11.58 -12.17
CA PRO A 64 -8.84 -12.60 -13.19
C PRO A 64 -9.44 -12.01 -14.46
N ALA A 65 -8.68 -12.07 -15.56
CA ALA A 65 -9.19 -11.75 -16.88
C ALA A 65 -10.55 -12.44 -17.07
N PRO A 66 -11.57 -11.76 -17.61
CA PRO A 66 -12.87 -12.38 -17.80
C PRO A 66 -12.68 -13.64 -18.63
N ILE A 67 -13.07 -14.78 -18.06
CA ILE A 67 -13.11 -16.05 -18.78
C ILE A 67 -14.25 -15.88 -19.79
N VAL A 68 -13.90 -15.49 -21.01
CA VAL A 68 -14.85 -15.48 -22.13
C VAL A 68 -15.19 -16.93 -22.41
N ALA A 69 -16.47 -17.27 -22.21
CA ALA A 69 -17.08 -18.57 -22.47
C ALA A 69 -17.28 -18.83 -23.97
#